data_AF-A0A9R0YA63-F1
#
_entry.id   AF-A0A9R0YA63-F1
#
_cell.length_a   1.000
_cell.length_b   1.000
_cell.length_c   1.000
_cell.angle_alpha   90.00
_cell.angle_beta   90.00
_cell.angle_gamma   90.00
#
_symmetry.space_group_name_H-M   'P 1'
#
loop_
_entity.id
_entity.type
_entity.pdbx_description
1 polymer ?
#
loop_
_entity_poly.entity_id
_entity_poly.type
_entity_poly.pdbx_seq_one_letter_code
_entity_poly.pdbx_strand_id
1 'polypeptide(L)'
;MYERYAALFALRNDGGDYAVSAIIESLGVKSALLRHEVAYVLGQLQNKAASDALSGVLKNVNEHPMVRHEAAEESIALLEEFSKDPEPIVSQSCEVALSMLEYERSGKSFEFLFLQTPQVQQES
;
A
#
# COMPACT_ATOMS: atom_id res chain seq x y z
N MET A 1 8.30 21.96 -2.83
CA MET A 1 7.46 20.83 -2.36
C MET A 1 6.70 20.24 -3.53
N TYR A 2 5.88 21.03 -4.24
CA TYR A 2 5.22 20.65 -5.50
C TYR A 2 6.14 19.99 -6.55
N GLU A 3 7.32 20.56 -6.81
CA GLU A 3 8.26 20.03 -7.81
C GLU A 3 8.72 18.59 -7.53
N ARG A 4 8.86 18.21 -6.26
CA ARG A 4 9.27 16.84 -5.89
C ARG A 4 8.17 15.83 -6.14
N TYR A 5 6.92 16.21 -5.85
CA TYR A 5 5.75 15.36 -6.13
C TYR A 5 5.51 15.26 -7.65
N ALA A 6 5.62 16.38 -8.37
CA ALA A 6 5.51 16.39 -9.83
C ALA A 6 6.56 15.48 -10.49
N ALA A 7 7.81 15.55 -10.02
CA ALA A 7 8.88 14.67 -10.49
C ALA A 7 8.60 13.19 -10.15
N LEU A 8 8.16 12.90 -8.93
CA LEU A 8 7.83 11.54 -8.48
C LEU A 8 6.73 10.91 -9.37
N PHE A 9 5.65 11.63 -9.63
CA PHE A 9 4.58 11.13 -10.50
C PHE A 9 4.99 11.05 -11.98
N ALA A 10 5.87 11.94 -12.44
CA ALA A 10 6.43 11.84 -13.78
C ALA A 10 7.27 10.56 -13.94
N LEU A 11 8.12 10.24 -12.96
CA LEU A 11 8.89 8.99 -12.94
C LEU A 11 7.99 7.75 -12.87
N ARG A 12 6.92 7.80 -12.07
CA ARG A 12 5.92 6.72 -12.03
C ARG A 12 5.32 6.47 -13.41
N ASN A 13 4.93 7.54 -14.10
CA ASN A 13 4.29 7.43 -15.42
C ASN A 13 5.24 6.93 -16.50
N ASP A 14 6.54 7.17 -16.35
CA ASP A 14 7.58 6.58 -17.21
C ASP A 14 7.71 5.06 -16.96
N GLY A 15 7.84 4.66 -15.70
CA GLY A 15 7.84 3.26 -15.29
C GLY A 15 9.04 2.42 -15.77
N GLY A 16 10.02 3.02 -16.45
CA GLY A 16 11.23 2.32 -16.89
C GLY A 16 12.16 1.97 -15.72
N ASP A 17 13.07 1.02 -15.92
CA ASP A 17 13.99 0.52 -14.88
C ASP A 17 14.77 1.63 -14.17
N TYR A 18 15.19 2.65 -14.94
CA TYR A 18 15.87 3.82 -14.39
C TYR A 18 14.93 4.66 -13.49
N ALA A 19 13.69 4.89 -13.93
CA ALA A 19 12.71 5.62 -13.16
C ALA A 19 12.36 4.89 -11.86
N VAL A 20 12.13 3.57 -11.95
CA VAL A 20 11.89 2.71 -10.78
C VAL A 20 13.07 2.79 -9.80
N SER A 21 14.30 2.69 -10.30
CA SER A 21 15.51 2.79 -9.46
C SER A 21 15.61 4.15 -8.75
N ALA A 22 15.32 5.25 -9.46
CA ALA A 22 15.32 6.60 -8.89
C ALA A 22 14.22 6.80 -7.82
N ILE A 23 13.05 6.19 -8.03
CA ILE A 23 11.96 6.20 -7.04
C ILE A 23 12.37 5.40 -5.80
N ILE A 24 12.97 4.20 -5.96
CA ILE A 24 13.45 3.39 -4.84
C ILE A 24 14.51 4.14 -4.04
N GLU A 25 15.46 4.81 -4.69
CA GLU A 25 16.48 5.63 -4.01
C GLU A 25 15.84 6.75 -3.17
N SER A 26 14.69 7.26 -3.60
CA SER A 26 13.95 8.30 -2.88
C SER A 26 13.35 7.82 -1.55
N LEU A 27 13.35 6.52 -1.24
CA LEU A 27 13.07 6.01 0.11
C LEU A 27 14.13 6.44 1.14
N GLY A 28 15.30 6.93 0.71
CA GLY A 28 16.35 7.44 1.62
C GLY A 28 16.13 8.89 2.11
N VAL A 29 15.11 9.60 1.63
CA VAL A 29 14.90 11.01 1.99
C VAL A 29 14.45 11.17 3.44
N LYS A 30 14.76 12.31 4.06
CA LYS A 30 14.47 12.56 5.48
C LYS A 30 12.96 12.64 5.82
N SER A 31 12.13 13.10 4.90
CA SER A 31 10.70 13.34 5.15
C SER A 31 9.90 12.04 5.13
N ALA A 32 9.30 11.67 6.26
CA ALA A 32 8.42 10.51 6.34
C ALA A 32 7.20 10.64 5.40
N LEU A 33 6.64 11.85 5.27
CA LEU A 33 5.51 12.09 4.36
C LEU A 33 5.90 11.87 2.89
N LEU A 34 7.13 12.23 2.51
CA LEU A 34 7.59 11.97 1.14
C LEU A 34 7.90 10.49 0.94
N ARG A 35 8.47 9.80 1.93
CA ARG A 35 8.69 8.34 1.85
C ARG A 35 7.38 7.57 1.75
N HIS A 36 6.34 8.00 2.46
CA HIS A 36 4.98 7.47 2.31
C HIS A 36 4.51 7.60 0.86
N GLU A 37 4.59 8.80 0.27
CA GLU A 37 4.19 8.97 -1.14
C GLU A 37 5.03 8.11 -2.11
N VAL A 38 6.33 7.97 -1.83
CA VAL A 38 7.20 7.09 -2.60
C VAL A 38 6.75 5.63 -2.49
N ALA A 39 6.40 5.16 -1.29
CA ALA A 39 5.88 3.80 -1.08
C ALA A 39 4.57 3.57 -1.85
N TYR A 40 3.63 4.52 -1.79
CA TYR A 40 2.39 4.48 -2.56
C TYR A 40 2.65 4.35 -4.06
N VAL A 41 3.55 5.20 -4.59
CA VAL A 41 3.92 5.20 -6.00
C VAL A 41 4.62 3.89 -6.43
N LEU A 42 5.46 3.32 -5.56
CA LEU A 42 6.08 2.02 -5.81
C LEU A 42 5.04 0.89 -5.87
N GLY A 43 4.00 0.95 -5.02
CA GLY A 43 2.87 0.04 -5.06
C GLY A 43 2.18 0.02 -6.42
N GLN A 44 1.84 1.21 -6.92
CA GLN A 44 1.19 1.40 -8.23
C GLN A 44 2.01 0.85 -9.41
N LEU A 45 3.34 0.79 -9.30
CA LEU A 45 4.20 0.29 -10.36
C LEU A 45 4.17 -1.24 -10.48
N GLN A 46 3.80 -1.96 -9.41
CA GLN A 46 3.59 -3.41 -9.36
C GLN A 46 4.72 -4.26 -10.00
N ASN A 47 5.95 -3.75 -10.07
CA ASN A 47 7.09 -4.48 -10.59
C ASN A 47 7.92 -5.11 -9.47
N LYS A 48 8.73 -6.11 -9.82
CA LYS A 48 9.51 -6.88 -8.84
C LYS A 48 10.43 -6.01 -7.97
N ALA A 49 11.13 -5.04 -8.56
CA ALA A 49 12.07 -4.19 -7.82
C ALA A 49 11.34 -3.31 -6.79
N ALA A 50 10.17 -2.79 -7.16
CA ALA A 50 9.30 -2.04 -6.25
C ALA A 50 8.80 -2.93 -5.10
N SER A 51 8.32 -4.14 -5.40
CA SER A 51 7.87 -5.09 -4.36
C SER A 51 9.00 -5.49 -3.39
N ASP A 52 10.21 -5.71 -3.90
CA ASP A 52 11.39 -6.01 -3.07
C ASP A 52 11.72 -4.82 -2.14
N ALA A 53 11.64 -3.59 -2.66
CA ALA A 53 11.88 -2.38 -1.87
C ALA A 53 10.82 -2.16 -0.78
N LEU A 54 9.54 -2.30 -1.11
CA LEU A 54 8.42 -2.19 -0.16
C LEU A 54 8.51 -3.24 0.94
N SER A 55 8.90 -4.47 0.58
CA SER A 55 9.16 -5.53 1.55
C SER A 55 10.26 -5.13 2.56
N GLY A 56 11.30 -4.45 2.10
CA GLY A 56 12.36 -3.91 2.96
C GLY A 56 11.86 -2.81 3.90
N VAL A 57 10.99 -1.92 3.40
CA VAL A 57 10.35 -0.85 4.18
C VAL A 57 9.48 -1.43 5.29
N LEU A 58 8.60 -2.38 4.95
CA LEU A 58 7.68 -3.01 5.91
C LEU A 58 8.43 -3.70 7.06
N LYS A 59 9.52 -4.39 6.74
CA LYS A 59 10.39 -5.10 7.70
C LYS A 59 11.24 -4.17 8.57
N ASN A 60 11.40 -2.90 8.20
CA ASN A 60 12.19 -1.95 8.97
C ASN A 60 11.38 -1.40 10.15
N VAL A 61 11.55 -2.00 11.34
CA VAL A 61 10.88 -1.58 12.58
C VAL A 61 11.24 -0.15 13.03
N ASN A 62 12.32 0.44 12.50
CA ASN A 62 12.71 1.82 12.79
C ASN A 62 12.12 2.83 11.79
N GLU A 63 11.46 2.36 10.74
CA GLU A 63 10.75 3.23 9.81
C GLU A 63 9.47 3.76 10.47
N HIS A 64 9.07 4.95 10.05
CA HIS A 64 7.87 5.61 10.54
C HIS A 64 6.63 4.76 10.23
N PRO A 65 5.72 4.55 11.20
CA PRO A 65 4.50 3.73 11.02
C PRO A 65 3.70 4.07 9.76
N MET A 66 3.59 5.36 9.44
CA MET A 66 2.94 5.85 8.22
C MET A 66 3.53 5.27 6.93
N VAL A 67 4.85 5.16 6.84
CA VAL A 67 5.50 4.62 5.64
C VAL A 67 5.37 3.08 5.61
N ARG A 68 5.36 2.45 6.78
CA ARG A 68 5.21 1.00 6.91
C ARG A 68 3.79 0.53 6.54
N HIS A 69 2.73 1.26 6.89
CA HIS A 69 1.37 0.88 6.48
C HIS A 69 1.24 0.93 4.96
N GLU A 70 1.81 1.96 4.33
CA GLU A 70 1.73 2.13 2.88
C GLU A 70 2.44 0.98 2.16
N ALA A 71 3.60 0.58 2.68
CA ALA A 71 4.30 -0.60 2.19
C ALA A 71 3.54 -1.91 2.45
N ALA A 72 2.75 -1.99 3.53
CA ALA A 72 1.95 -3.15 3.86
C ALA A 72 0.84 -3.37 2.84
N GLU A 73 0.09 -2.32 2.48
CA GLU A 73 -1.05 -2.41 1.55
C GLU A 73 -0.66 -3.01 0.19
N GLU A 74 0.59 -2.82 -0.21
CA GLU A 74 1.13 -3.23 -1.51
C GLU A 74 1.95 -4.53 -1.45
N SER A 75 2.17 -5.11 -0.26
CA SER A 75 3.02 -6.28 -0.03
C SER A 75 2.23 -7.55 0.26
N ILE A 76 1.50 -8.07 -0.73
CA ILE A 76 0.66 -9.27 -0.62
C ILE A 76 1.34 -10.45 0.09
N ALA A 77 2.60 -10.72 -0.24
CA ALA A 77 3.34 -11.87 0.27
C ALA A 77 3.66 -11.79 1.78
N LEU A 78 3.60 -10.60 2.37
CA LEU A 78 3.97 -10.34 3.76
C LEU A 78 2.77 -10.00 4.65
N LEU A 79 1.56 -9.87 4.09
CA LEU A 79 0.39 -9.44 4.84
C LEU A 79 0.07 -10.35 6.03
N GLU A 80 0.15 -11.67 5.86
CA GLU A 80 -0.10 -12.62 6.96
C GLU A 80 0.93 -12.48 8.08
N GLU A 81 2.21 -12.28 7.73
CA GLU A 81 3.30 -12.09 8.67
C GLU A 81 3.10 -10.82 9.52
N PHE A 82 2.69 -9.72 8.87
CA PHE A 82 2.54 -8.41 9.50
C PHE A 82 1.13 -8.10 10.03
N SER A 83 0.16 -9.00 9.85
CA SER A 83 -1.18 -8.91 10.47
C SER A 83 -1.14 -8.83 12.00
N LYS A 84 -0.02 -9.24 12.62
CA LYS A 84 0.21 -9.18 14.07
C LYS A 84 1.29 -8.18 14.46
N ASP A 85 1.62 -7.23 13.58
CA ASP A 85 2.60 -6.20 13.88
C ASP A 85 2.19 -5.43 15.14
N PRO A 86 3.12 -5.15 16.08
CA PRO A 86 2.81 -4.43 17.31
C PRO A 86 2.34 -3.00 17.05
N GLU A 87 2.65 -2.42 15.89
CA GLU A 87 2.17 -1.12 15.47
C GLU A 87 0.75 -1.25 14.88
N PRO A 88 -0.30 -0.67 15.53
CA PRO A 88 -1.69 -0.90 15.13
C PRO A 88 -2.00 -0.49 13.69
N ILE A 89 -1.42 0.61 13.20
CA ILE A 89 -1.69 1.07 11.83
C ILE A 89 -1.17 0.07 10.78
N VAL A 90 -0.07 -0.62 11.08
CA VAL A 90 0.51 -1.62 10.16
C VAL A 90 -0.32 -2.90 10.17
N SER A 91 -0.65 -3.42 11.36
CA SER A 91 -1.46 -4.64 11.49
C SER A 91 -2.87 -4.44 10.91
N GLN A 92 -3.51 -3.31 11.17
CA GLN A 92 -4.84 -2.99 10.61
C GLN A 92 -4.80 -2.86 9.07
N SER A 93 -3.79 -2.20 8.50
CA SER A 93 -3.64 -2.15 7.04
C SER A 93 -3.44 -3.55 6.45
N CYS A 94 -2.68 -4.44 7.12
CA CYS A 94 -2.55 -5.82 6.68
C CYS A 94 -3.88 -6.60 6.70
N GLU A 95 -4.69 -6.44 7.76
CA GLU A 95 -6.01 -7.07 7.88
C GLU A 95 -6.97 -6.62 6.77
N VAL A 96 -6.99 -5.31 6.46
CA VAL A 96 -7.81 -4.77 5.37
C VAL A 96 -7.35 -5.30 4.02
N ALA A 97 -6.05 -5.28 3.74
CA ALA A 97 -5.50 -5.78 2.49
C ALA A 97 -5.77 -7.30 2.30
N LEU A 98 -5.64 -8.10 3.37
CA LEU A 98 -6.02 -9.52 3.34
C LEU A 98 -7.50 -9.71 3.04
N SER A 99 -8.36 -8.94 3.69
CA SER A 99 -9.82 -9.01 3.48
C SER A 99 -10.19 -8.66 2.03
N MET A 100 -9.53 -7.66 1.44
CA MET A 100 -9.70 -7.29 0.03
C MET A 100 -9.25 -8.42 -0.91
N LEU A 101 -8.09 -9.04 -0.65
CA LEU A 101 -7.60 -10.17 -1.45
C LEU A 101 -8.50 -11.41 -1.36
N GLU A 102 -8.98 -11.75 -0.17
CA GLU A 102 -9.94 -12.84 0.03
C GLU A 102 -11.24 -12.57 -0.73
N TYR A 103 -11.71 -11.32 -0.67
CA TYR A 103 -12.90 -10.89 -1.39
C TYR A 103 -12.73 -11.02 -2.92
N GLU A 104 -11.64 -10.50 -3.48
CA GLU A 104 -11.31 -10.63 -4.90
C GLU A 104 -11.20 -12.09 -5.35
N ARG A 105 -10.51 -12.94 -4.55
CA ARG A 105 -10.39 -14.38 -4.80
C ARG A 105 -11.75 -15.10 -4.77
N SER A 106 -12.71 -14.60 -4.00
CA SER A 106 -14.06 -15.16 -3.94
C SER A 106 -14.93 -14.85 -5.16
N GLY A 107 -14.44 -14.02 -6.11
CA GLY A 107 -15.14 -13.69 -7.36
C GLY A 107 -16.36 -12.80 -7.18
N LYS A 108 -16.50 -12.12 -6.03
CA LYS A 108 -17.59 -11.17 -5.76
C LYS A 108 -17.23 -9.79 -6.29
N SER A 109 -18.18 -9.09 -6.95
CA SER A 109 -17.96 -7.73 -7.45
C SER A 109 -18.08 -6.71 -6.33
N PHE A 110 -17.13 -5.77 -6.24
CA PHE A 110 -17.03 -4.69 -5.22
C PHE A 110 -18.35 -3.90 -5.00
N GLU A 111 -19.23 -3.91 -5.99
CA GLU A 111 -20.60 -3.38 -5.95
C GLU A 111 -21.45 -3.93 -4.79
N PHE A 112 -21.17 -5.15 -4.30
CA PHE A 112 -21.93 -5.78 -3.22
C PHE A 112 -21.62 -5.22 -1.82
N LEU A 113 -20.45 -4.58 -1.62
CA LEU A 113 -20.02 -4.10 -0.30
C LEU A 113 -20.83 -2.87 0.18
N PHE A 114 -21.36 -2.08 -0.75
CA PHE A 114 -22.15 -0.87 -0.46
C PHE A 114 -23.67 -1.06 -0.61
N LEU A 115 -24.12 -2.23 -1.11
CA LEU A 115 -25.55 -2.51 -1.37
C LEU A 115 -26.28 -3.23 -0.23
N GLN A 116 -25.68 -3.34 0.97
CA GLN A 116 -26.46 -3.68 2.17
C GLN A 116 -27.32 -2.48 2.60
N THR A 117 -28.24 -2.08 1.72
CA THR A 117 -29.41 -1.29 2.05
C THR A 117 -30.15 -2.05 3.15
N PRO A 118 -30.51 -1.42 4.29
CA PRO A 118 -31.24 -2.11 5.33
C PRO A 118 -32.56 -2.62 4.72
N GLN A 119 -32.82 -3.93 4.80
CA GLN A 119 -34.17 -4.41 4.60
C GLN A 119 -35.01 -3.86 5.74
N VAL A 120 -35.79 -2.81 5.45
CA VAL A 120 -36.88 -2.39 6.34
C VAL A 120 -37.82 -3.59 6.44
N GLN A 121 -37.84 -4.24 7.59
CA GLN A 121 -38.86 -5.22 7.93
C GLN A 121 -40.21 -4.49 7.91
N GLN A 122 -41.02 -4.74 6.87
CA GLN A 122 -42.45 -4.49 6.97
C GLN A 122 -43.01 -5.48 7.98
N GLU A 123 -43.20 -5.02 9.22
CA GLU A 123 -44.07 -5.68 10.16
C GLU A 123 -45.52 -5.61 9.64
N SER A 124 -46.20 -6.75 9.80
CA SER A 124 -47.56 -7.15 9.43
C SER A 124 -48.67 -6.13 9.65
#